data_AF-A0A369QCR7-F1
#
_entry.id   AF-A0A369QCR7-F1
#
_cell.length_a   1.000
_cell.length_b   1.000
_cell.length_c   1.000
_cell.angle_alpha   90.00
_cell.angle_beta   90.00
_cell.angle_gamma   90.00
#
_symmetry.space_group_name_H-M   'P 1'
#
loop_
_entity.id
_entity.type
_entity.pdbx_description
1 polymer ?
#
loop_
_entity_poly.entity_id
_entity_poly.type
_entity_poly.pdbx_seq_one_letter_code
_entity_poly.pdbx_strand_id
1 'polypeptide(L)'
;MALQIQEKEPGSPHLFSRHQRQISINSKLDFPKNFDESARKKEFDLGAVTKDKWLDIVYHVKHSYRSDGVLQMWINGKKVVDYYGPNSYNDGVSPMLKMGIYKRNWYKATKRVLYIDDIRVGSGSAGYNDVAPSGSGGTNTPVPGDDSNEDDSGDSGDDSTDDSGGDNSSGDTGQKVVSFTLINADTDREIQTFSNGATLDLSSLPTRNLNVRANTNVIAGSVTFSLSGAKTFSKTETTAPYALFGDTNLNYAPWRPTVGSYTLKATPYTGANKTGSAGTALSISFKVTE
;
A
#
# COMPACT_ATOMS: atom_id res chain seq x y z
N MET A 1 -6.96 1.23 2.41
CA MET A 1 -7.18 1.03 0.97
C MET A 1 -7.21 2.38 0.29
N ALA A 2 -6.67 2.53 -0.91
CA ALA A 2 -7.03 3.66 -1.77
C ALA A 2 -7.31 3.26 -3.20
N LEU A 3 -7.96 4.15 -3.95
CA LEU A 3 -8.30 3.97 -5.35
C LEU A 3 -8.63 5.32 -6.00
N GLN A 4 -8.47 5.40 -7.31
CA GLN A 4 -8.98 6.51 -8.11
C GLN A 4 -10.33 6.14 -8.75
N ILE A 5 -11.34 7.03 -8.70
CA ILE A 5 -12.61 6.83 -9.42
C ILE A 5 -12.88 7.96 -10.41
N GLN A 6 -13.30 7.60 -11.61
CA GLN A 6 -13.96 8.52 -12.54
C GLN A 6 -15.31 7.93 -13.00
N GLU A 7 -16.39 8.71 -12.83
CA GLU A 7 -17.71 8.41 -13.40
C GLU A 7 -17.96 9.30 -14.63
N LYS A 8 -18.28 8.68 -15.77
CA LYS A 8 -18.50 9.38 -17.05
C LYS A 8 -19.99 9.59 -17.33
N GLU A 9 -20.42 10.79 -17.74
CA GLU A 9 -21.79 11.05 -18.24
C GLU A 9 -22.04 10.23 -19.53
N PRO A 10 -23.07 9.36 -19.59
CA PRO A 10 -23.64 8.94 -20.85
C PRO A 10 -24.70 9.96 -21.26
N GLY A 11 -24.61 10.52 -22.47
CA GLY A 11 -25.46 11.61 -22.97
C GLY A 11 -26.96 11.31 -23.01
N SER A 12 -27.67 11.43 -21.88
CA SER A 12 -29.13 11.55 -21.82
C SER A 12 -29.57 12.16 -20.48
N PRO A 13 -30.45 13.18 -20.49
CA PRO A 13 -30.89 13.85 -19.27
C PRO A 13 -32.04 13.04 -18.64
N HIS A 14 -31.72 12.25 -17.61
CA HIS A 14 -32.75 11.70 -16.74
C HIS A 14 -32.62 12.28 -15.33
N LEU A 15 -33.66 13.02 -14.96
CA LEU A 15 -33.89 13.69 -13.69
C LEU A 15 -34.03 12.65 -12.56
N PHE A 16 -32.90 12.29 -11.93
CA PHE A 16 -32.91 11.70 -10.59
C PHE A 16 -32.17 12.66 -9.66
N SER A 17 -32.87 13.20 -8.65
CA SER A 17 -32.35 14.27 -7.80
C SER A 17 -31.30 13.83 -6.78
N ARG A 18 -30.94 12.55 -6.71
CA ARG A 18 -29.84 12.10 -5.83
C ARG A 18 -28.50 12.23 -6.55
N HIS A 19 -27.98 13.45 -6.55
CA HIS A 19 -26.63 13.79 -7.02
C HIS A 19 -25.57 13.63 -5.91
N GLN A 20 -25.88 12.94 -4.81
CA GLN A 20 -25.01 12.86 -3.64
C GLN A 20 -24.31 11.50 -3.55
N ARG A 21 -23.00 11.53 -3.29
CA ARG A 21 -22.22 10.37 -2.90
C ARG A 21 -22.55 10.01 -1.45
N GLN A 22 -22.66 8.72 -1.17
CA GLN A 22 -22.98 8.24 0.17
C GLN A 22 -22.14 7.02 0.51
N ILE A 23 -21.74 6.90 1.77
CA ILE A 23 -21.28 5.63 2.35
C ILE A 23 -22.24 5.19 3.43
N SER A 24 -22.55 3.90 3.45
CA SER A 24 -23.40 3.27 4.45
C SER A 24 -22.62 2.20 5.20
N ILE A 25 -22.65 2.27 6.53
CA ILE A 25 -22.23 1.20 7.42
C ILE A 25 -23.44 0.36 7.76
N ASN A 26 -23.32 -0.96 7.71
CA ASN A 26 -24.30 -1.87 8.28
C ASN A 26 -23.58 -2.72 9.33
N SER A 27 -24.12 -2.75 10.54
CA SER A 27 -23.61 -3.57 11.64
C SER A 27 -24.73 -4.32 12.31
N LYS A 28 -24.42 -5.49 12.85
CA LYS A 28 -25.34 -6.24 13.71
C LYS A 28 -24.71 -6.32 15.10
N LEU A 29 -25.24 -5.50 15.98
CA LEU A 29 -25.04 -5.68 17.41
C LEU A 29 -25.98 -6.81 17.84
N ASP A 30 -25.49 -7.74 18.67
CA ASP A 30 -26.36 -8.73 19.31
C ASP A 30 -27.30 -8.00 20.26
N PHE A 31 -28.54 -7.75 19.83
CA PHE A 31 -29.52 -7.04 20.63
C PHE A 31 -30.87 -7.76 20.71
N PRO A 32 -31.55 -7.64 21.88
CA PRO A 32 -32.84 -8.28 22.14
C PRO A 32 -33.96 -7.77 21.22
N LYS A 33 -35.06 -8.51 21.16
CA LYS A 33 -36.15 -8.47 20.14
C LYS A 33 -36.82 -7.12 19.82
N ASN A 34 -36.54 -6.03 20.55
CA ASN A 34 -37.26 -4.75 20.41
C ASN A 34 -36.30 -3.55 20.25
N PHE A 35 -35.44 -3.58 19.23
CA PHE A 35 -34.43 -2.53 19.00
C PHE A 35 -34.73 -1.67 17.77
N ASP A 36 -34.42 -0.38 17.85
CA ASP A 36 -34.60 0.61 16.79
C ASP A 36 -33.72 0.29 15.57
N GLU A 37 -34.34 0.09 14.41
CA GLU A 37 -33.66 -0.23 13.14
C GLU A 37 -32.72 0.89 12.67
N SER A 38 -32.94 2.15 13.11
CA SER A 38 -32.11 3.30 12.75
C SER A 38 -30.65 3.12 13.20
N ALA A 39 -30.41 2.32 14.25
CA ALA A 39 -29.08 2.04 14.77
C ALA A 39 -28.34 0.91 14.03
N ARG A 40 -28.99 0.19 13.10
CA ARG A 40 -28.33 -0.85 12.28
C ARG A 40 -27.54 -0.27 11.11
N LYS A 41 -27.94 0.91 10.64
CA LYS A 41 -27.41 1.51 9.42
C LYS A 41 -27.04 2.96 9.68
N LYS A 42 -25.74 3.26 9.55
CA LYS A 42 -25.25 4.64 9.62
C LYS A 42 -24.88 5.11 8.23
N GLU A 43 -25.36 6.28 7.85
CA GLU A 43 -25.09 6.87 6.54
C GLU A 43 -24.34 8.19 6.70
N PHE A 44 -23.38 8.42 5.80
CA PHE A 44 -22.64 9.67 5.71
C PHE A 44 -22.83 10.26 4.31
N ASP A 45 -23.28 11.51 4.24
CA ASP A 45 -23.32 12.30 3.00
C ASP A 45 -21.90 12.77 2.67
N LEU A 46 -21.43 12.45 1.47
CA LEU A 46 -20.09 12.78 0.96
C LEU A 46 -20.12 13.92 -0.06
N GLY A 47 -21.24 14.64 -0.15
CA GLY A 47 -21.46 15.76 -1.05
C GLY A 47 -21.75 15.34 -2.49
N ALA A 48 -21.78 16.33 -3.38
CA ALA A 48 -22.16 16.14 -4.77
C ALA A 48 -21.18 15.24 -5.55
N VAL A 49 -21.71 14.38 -6.43
CA VAL A 49 -20.93 13.59 -7.39
C VAL A 49 -20.33 14.53 -8.44
N THR A 50 -19.01 14.56 -8.50
CA THR A 50 -18.25 15.19 -9.59
C THR A 50 -17.93 14.13 -10.63
N LYS A 51 -18.47 14.29 -11.84
CA LYS A 51 -18.21 13.42 -12.99
C LYS A 51 -16.98 13.90 -13.77
N ASP A 52 -16.43 13.00 -14.57
CA ASP A 52 -15.31 13.24 -15.49
C ASP A 52 -14.03 13.76 -14.83
N LYS A 53 -13.85 13.50 -13.53
CA LYS A 53 -12.62 13.79 -12.78
C LYS A 53 -12.22 12.58 -11.95
N TRP A 54 -10.91 12.34 -11.85
CA TRP A 54 -10.38 11.37 -10.90
C TRP A 54 -10.56 11.85 -9.47
N LEU A 55 -10.94 10.93 -8.59
CA LEU A 55 -11.03 11.14 -7.15
C LEU A 55 -10.11 10.16 -6.44
N ASP A 56 -9.18 10.66 -5.64
CA ASP A 56 -8.38 9.84 -4.74
C ASP A 56 -9.19 9.50 -3.50
N ILE A 57 -9.60 8.25 -3.35
CA ILE A 57 -10.40 7.80 -2.22
C ILE A 57 -9.54 6.90 -1.34
N VAL A 58 -9.43 7.22 -0.05
CA VAL A 58 -8.72 6.39 0.94
C VAL A 58 -9.69 5.93 2.03
N TYR A 59 -9.60 4.67 2.43
CA TYR A 59 -10.31 4.07 3.56
C TYR A 59 -9.33 3.49 4.57
N HIS A 60 -9.58 3.74 5.85
CA HIS A 60 -9.01 2.99 6.97
C HIS A 60 -10.17 2.35 7.74
N VAL A 61 -10.16 1.02 7.83
CA VAL A 61 -11.25 0.27 8.44
C VAL A 61 -10.69 -0.75 9.42
N LYS A 62 -11.09 -0.65 10.68
CA LYS A 62 -10.98 -1.74 11.65
C LYS A 62 -12.36 -2.36 11.79
N HIS A 63 -12.53 -3.56 11.25
CA HIS A 63 -13.81 -4.26 11.33
C HIS A 63 -14.09 -4.74 12.75
N SER A 64 -15.23 -4.32 13.31
CA SER A 64 -15.71 -4.80 14.60
C SER A 64 -17.21 -4.63 14.71
N TYR A 65 -17.87 -5.61 15.34
CA TYR A 65 -19.27 -5.49 15.75
C TYR A 65 -19.41 -4.80 17.12
N ARG A 66 -18.30 -4.42 17.77
CA ARG A 66 -18.24 -3.74 19.06
C ARG A 66 -17.88 -2.26 18.89
N SER A 67 -17.81 -1.53 20.00
CA SER A 67 -17.51 -0.10 20.03
C SER A 67 -16.10 0.27 19.55
N ASP A 68 -15.21 -0.70 19.38
CA ASP A 68 -13.80 -0.50 19.00
C ASP A 68 -13.56 -0.57 17.48
N GLY A 69 -14.62 -0.60 16.67
CA GLY A 69 -14.54 -0.49 15.22
C GLY A 69 -14.17 0.93 14.78
N VAL A 70 -13.51 1.02 13.62
CA VAL A 70 -13.07 2.29 13.03
C VAL A 70 -13.48 2.33 11.55
N LEU A 71 -14.08 3.43 11.12
CA LEU A 71 -14.20 3.78 9.70
C LEU A 71 -13.72 5.22 9.52
N GLN A 72 -12.65 5.39 8.78
CA GLN A 72 -12.17 6.70 8.33
C GLN A 72 -12.10 6.71 6.80
N MET A 73 -12.48 7.82 6.20
CA MET A 73 -12.47 8.00 4.76
C MET A 73 -11.91 9.37 4.40
N TRP A 74 -11.11 9.41 3.35
CA TRP A 74 -10.62 10.63 2.73
C TRP A 74 -10.99 10.66 1.26
N ILE A 75 -11.28 11.86 0.75
CA ILE A 75 -11.43 12.14 -0.67
C ILE A 75 -10.47 13.28 -1.00
N ASN A 76 -9.58 13.08 -1.98
CA ASN A 76 -8.57 14.04 -2.42
C ASN A 76 -7.77 14.62 -1.24
N GLY A 77 -7.23 13.75 -0.37
CA GLY A 77 -6.47 14.19 0.81
C GLY A 77 -7.30 14.65 2.00
N LYS A 78 -8.56 15.05 1.82
CA LYS A 78 -9.41 15.59 2.89
C LYS A 78 -10.17 14.48 3.59
N LYS A 79 -10.03 14.38 4.92
CA LYS A 79 -10.84 13.46 5.74
C LYS A 79 -12.32 13.89 5.68
N VAL A 80 -13.19 13.00 5.21
CA VAL A 80 -14.63 13.20 5.04
C VAL A 80 -15.47 12.31 5.97
N VAL A 81 -14.89 11.24 6.52
CA VAL A 81 -15.51 10.40 7.56
C VAL A 81 -14.48 10.13 8.65
N ASP A 82 -14.91 10.26 9.91
CA ASP A 82 -14.13 9.91 11.10
C ASP A 82 -15.03 9.24 12.15
N TYR A 83 -15.31 7.96 11.97
CA TYR A 83 -16.28 7.21 12.75
C TYR A 83 -15.62 6.14 13.62
N TYR A 84 -16.03 6.11 14.89
CA TYR A 84 -15.68 5.09 15.87
C TYR A 84 -16.95 4.39 16.34
N GLY A 85 -16.95 3.06 16.31
CA GLY A 85 -18.08 2.24 16.70
C GLY A 85 -18.29 1.02 15.80
N PRO A 86 -19.37 0.25 16.04
CA PRO A 86 -19.68 -0.96 15.31
C PRO A 86 -19.80 -0.71 13.80
N ASN A 87 -19.18 -1.57 12.99
CA ASN A 87 -19.17 -1.48 11.54
C ASN A 87 -19.15 -2.84 10.80
N SER A 88 -19.28 -3.96 11.52
CA SER A 88 -19.38 -5.30 10.94
C SER A 88 -20.47 -6.14 11.62
N TYR A 89 -20.78 -7.30 11.04
CA TYR A 89 -21.65 -8.31 11.62
C TYR A 89 -20.88 -9.19 12.61
N ASN A 90 -21.59 -9.81 13.57
CA ASN A 90 -21.06 -10.85 14.46
C ASN A 90 -21.47 -12.24 13.95
N ASP A 91 -20.90 -12.69 12.83
CA ASP A 91 -21.31 -13.94 12.15
C ASP A 91 -20.13 -14.84 11.75
N GLY A 92 -18.92 -14.54 12.22
CA GLY A 92 -17.71 -15.31 11.92
C GLY A 92 -17.22 -15.16 10.47
N VAL A 93 -17.85 -14.32 9.65
CA VAL A 93 -17.46 -14.07 8.27
C VAL A 93 -16.74 -12.72 8.18
N SER A 94 -15.51 -12.76 7.67
CA SER A 94 -14.77 -11.52 7.41
C SER A 94 -15.37 -10.76 6.22
N PRO A 95 -15.56 -9.44 6.31
CA PRO A 95 -15.97 -8.63 5.17
C PRO A 95 -15.01 -8.78 3.99
N MET A 96 -15.55 -8.83 2.78
CA MET A 96 -14.78 -8.90 1.54
C MET A 96 -14.86 -7.58 0.78
N LEU A 97 -13.73 -7.16 0.21
CA LEU A 97 -13.68 -6.01 -0.67
C LEU A 97 -14.19 -6.37 -2.07
N LYS A 98 -15.19 -5.64 -2.55
CA LYS A 98 -15.63 -5.67 -3.94
C LYS A 98 -15.73 -4.25 -4.46
N MET A 99 -15.35 -4.04 -5.72
CA MET A 99 -15.43 -2.75 -6.37
C MET A 99 -15.91 -2.92 -7.82
N GLY A 100 -16.61 -1.90 -8.32
CA GLY A 100 -17.23 -1.92 -9.63
C GLY A 100 -18.66 -1.39 -9.58
N ILE A 101 -19.37 -1.51 -10.71
CA ILE A 101 -20.74 -1.04 -10.84
C ILE A 101 -21.70 -2.13 -10.31
N TYR A 102 -22.32 -1.89 -9.16
CA TYR A 102 -23.40 -2.72 -8.65
C TYR A 102 -24.77 -2.09 -8.96
N LYS A 103 -25.39 -2.50 -10.06
CA LYS A 103 -26.70 -1.99 -10.53
C LYS A 103 -27.86 -2.83 -9.97
N ARG A 104 -28.23 -2.60 -8.70
CA ARG A 104 -29.28 -3.37 -8.00
C ARG A 104 -30.68 -3.21 -8.59
N ASN A 105 -31.06 -2.01 -9.03
CA ASN A 105 -32.38 -1.74 -9.61
C ASN A 105 -32.26 -1.62 -11.14
N TRP A 106 -33.02 -2.42 -11.89
CA TRP A 106 -33.00 -2.46 -13.35
C TRP A 106 -33.70 -1.28 -14.05
N TYR A 107 -33.54 -0.05 -13.53
CA TYR A 107 -33.97 1.13 -14.27
C TYR A 107 -33.11 1.37 -15.52
N LYS A 108 -33.68 2.16 -16.45
CA LYS A 108 -33.30 2.44 -17.85
C LYS A 108 -31.92 3.11 -18.07
N ALA A 109 -30.88 2.73 -17.33
CA ALA A 109 -29.51 3.06 -17.71
C ALA A 109 -29.05 2.08 -18.79
N THR A 110 -28.85 2.58 -20.01
CA THR A 110 -28.37 1.82 -21.18
C THR A 110 -26.85 1.66 -21.19
N LYS A 111 -26.10 2.61 -20.61
CA LYS A 111 -24.64 2.54 -20.43
C LYS A 111 -24.23 3.23 -19.13
N ARG A 112 -23.26 2.65 -18.43
CA ARG A 112 -22.52 3.27 -17.32
C ARG A 112 -21.06 2.88 -17.46
N VAL A 113 -20.17 3.85 -17.30
CA VAL A 113 -18.73 3.62 -17.39
C VAL A 113 -18.10 4.15 -16.10
N LEU A 114 -17.30 3.29 -15.48
CA LEU A 114 -16.56 3.58 -14.26
C LEU A 114 -15.12 3.20 -14.53
N TYR A 115 -14.20 4.14 -14.36
CA TYR A 115 -12.77 3.86 -14.36
C TYR A 115 -12.31 3.75 -12.91
N ILE A 116 -11.50 2.72 -12.64
CA ILE A 116 -10.86 2.49 -11.36
C ILE A 116 -9.38 2.25 -11.66
N ASP A 117 -8.51 2.95 -10.95
CA ASP A 117 -7.08 2.76 -11.05
C ASP A 117 -6.42 2.88 -9.65
N ASP A 118 -5.15 2.52 -9.59
CA ASP A 118 -4.25 2.73 -8.47
C ASP A 118 -4.73 2.15 -7.13
N ILE A 119 -5.24 0.90 -7.21
CA ILE A 119 -5.78 0.19 -6.05
C ILE A 119 -4.65 -0.28 -5.14
N ARG A 120 -4.63 0.22 -3.90
CA ARG A 120 -3.70 -0.22 -2.85
C ARG A 120 -4.44 -0.73 -1.62
N VAL A 121 -3.96 -1.82 -1.02
CA VAL A 121 -4.49 -2.36 0.25
C VAL A 121 -3.32 -2.59 1.20
N GLY A 122 -3.42 -1.99 2.39
CA GLY A 122 -2.44 -2.17 3.47
C GLY A 122 -2.94 -3.14 4.53
N SER A 123 -2.02 -3.76 5.28
CA SER A 123 -2.33 -4.63 6.42
C SER A 123 -2.50 -3.80 7.71
N GLY A 124 -2.65 -4.46 8.87
CA GLY A 124 -3.03 -3.81 10.14
C GLY A 124 -2.08 -2.72 10.67
N SER A 125 -0.86 -2.61 10.13
CA SER A 125 0.09 -1.53 10.47
C SER A 125 0.12 -0.39 9.44
N ALA A 126 -0.61 -0.49 8.34
CA ALA A 126 -0.60 0.49 7.27
C ALA A 126 -1.39 1.75 7.67
N GLY A 127 -0.76 2.92 7.53
CA GLY A 127 -1.35 4.23 7.67
C GLY A 127 -1.87 4.81 6.34
N TYR A 128 -2.37 6.03 6.43
CA TYR A 128 -2.95 6.76 5.29
C TYR A 128 -1.99 6.85 4.08
N ASN A 129 -0.74 7.23 4.33
CA ASN A 129 0.25 7.45 3.28
C ASN A 129 0.69 6.16 2.58
N ASP A 130 0.51 4.99 3.20
CA ASP A 130 0.92 3.71 2.62
C ASP A 130 0.01 3.29 1.46
N VAL A 131 -1.20 3.85 1.39
CA VAL A 131 -2.20 3.51 0.40
C VAL A 131 -2.60 4.70 -0.47
N ALA A 132 -2.48 5.94 0.02
CA ALA A 132 -2.92 7.14 -0.70
C ALA A 132 -2.24 7.29 -2.08
N PRO A 133 -2.98 7.60 -3.17
CA PRO A 133 -2.40 7.86 -4.49
C PRO A 133 -1.45 9.05 -4.47
N SER A 134 -0.28 8.89 -5.07
CA SER A 134 0.67 9.98 -5.29
C SER A 134 0.19 10.86 -6.45
N GLY A 135 -0.61 11.90 -6.17
CA GLY A 135 -1.13 12.77 -7.24
C GLY A 135 -2.00 13.97 -6.86
N SER A 136 -2.43 14.14 -5.60
CA SER A 136 -3.42 15.19 -5.23
C SER A 136 -2.91 16.66 -5.23
N GLY A 137 -1.91 17.00 -6.05
CA GLY A 137 -1.45 18.37 -6.30
C GLY A 137 -1.37 18.80 -7.78
N GLY A 138 -1.61 17.91 -8.74
CA GLY A 138 -1.41 18.21 -10.17
C GLY A 138 -2.64 17.91 -11.01
N THR A 139 -3.18 18.93 -11.68
CA THR A 139 -4.20 18.81 -12.71
C THR A 139 -3.64 18.12 -13.96
N ASN A 140 -3.58 16.79 -13.96
CA ASN A 140 -3.38 16.03 -15.19
C ASN A 140 -4.64 15.23 -15.50
N THR A 141 -5.46 15.80 -16.36
CA THR A 141 -6.55 15.11 -17.07
C THR A 141 -5.93 14.09 -18.02
N PRO A 142 -6.23 12.79 -17.95
CA PRO A 142 -5.92 11.89 -19.05
C PRO A 142 -6.86 12.21 -20.21
N VAL A 143 -6.29 12.50 -21.37
CA VAL A 143 -7.03 12.59 -22.63
C VAL A 143 -7.41 11.15 -23.03
N PRO A 144 -8.71 10.84 -23.21
CA PRO A 144 -9.11 9.55 -23.77
C PRO A 144 -8.58 9.43 -25.20
N GLY A 145 -7.87 8.33 -25.49
CA GLY A 145 -7.32 8.03 -26.81
C GLY A 145 -8.38 8.11 -27.90
N ASP A 146 -8.00 8.79 -28.98
CA ASP A 146 -8.75 8.90 -30.23
C ASP A 146 -8.58 7.59 -31.02
N ASP A 147 -9.70 6.96 -31.33
CA ASP A 147 -9.80 5.79 -32.20
C ASP A 147 -10.08 6.31 -33.61
N SER A 148 -9.03 6.50 -34.41
CA SER A 148 -9.17 6.59 -35.86
C SER A 148 -8.00 5.90 -36.56
N ASN A 149 -8.29 4.69 -37.07
CA ASN A 149 -7.57 4.08 -38.18
C ASN A 149 -7.55 5.04 -39.36
N GLU A 150 -6.38 5.35 -39.89
CA GLU A 150 -6.18 5.53 -41.33
C GLU A 150 -4.78 5.07 -41.72
N ASP A 151 -4.79 4.22 -42.74
CA ASP A 151 -3.70 3.58 -43.46
C ASP A 151 -3.01 4.62 -44.35
N ASP A 152 -1.68 4.79 -44.25
CA ASP A 152 -0.88 5.13 -45.43
C ASP A 152 0.61 4.78 -45.25
N SER A 153 1.18 4.35 -46.36
CA SER A 153 2.46 3.67 -46.55
C SER A 153 3.63 4.67 -46.63
N GLY A 154 4.83 4.28 -46.19
CA GLY A 154 6.02 5.11 -46.43
C GLY A 154 7.31 4.58 -45.80
N ASP A 155 8.02 3.76 -46.56
CA ASP A 155 9.35 3.21 -46.27
C ASP A 155 10.49 4.24 -46.52
N SER A 156 11.54 4.11 -45.70
CA SER A 156 12.95 4.50 -45.87
C SER A 156 13.41 5.96 -45.75
N GLY A 157 14.34 6.17 -44.81
CA GLY A 157 15.18 7.37 -44.68
C GLY A 157 16.12 7.29 -43.47
N ASP A 158 17.31 6.74 -43.71
CA ASP A 158 18.52 6.77 -42.87
C ASP A 158 19.00 8.21 -42.63
N ASP A 159 19.29 8.61 -41.38
CA ASP A 159 20.43 9.50 -41.10
C ASP A 159 20.80 9.47 -39.61
N SER A 160 22.05 9.12 -39.33
CA SER A 160 22.66 9.14 -38.02
C SER A 160 23.21 10.54 -37.74
N THR A 161 22.81 11.17 -36.65
CA THR A 161 23.67 12.17 -35.98
C THR A 161 23.73 11.88 -34.49
N ASP A 162 24.97 11.64 -34.07
CA ASP A 162 25.47 11.55 -32.71
C ASP A 162 25.21 12.88 -31.97
N ASP A 163 24.47 12.84 -30.85
CA ASP A 163 24.62 13.83 -29.79
C ASP A 163 24.60 13.14 -28.43
N SER A 164 25.77 13.19 -27.80
CA SER A 164 26.05 12.73 -26.45
C SER A 164 25.33 13.61 -25.43
N GLY A 165 24.12 13.20 -25.05
CA GLY A 165 23.41 13.70 -23.87
C GLY A 165 23.26 12.58 -22.84
N GLY A 166 24.30 12.34 -22.04
CA GLY A 166 24.23 11.41 -20.92
C GLY A 166 23.26 11.92 -19.85
N ASP A 167 22.06 11.33 -19.78
CA ASP A 167 21.24 11.39 -18.58
C ASP A 167 21.27 10.03 -17.89
N ASN A 168 22.23 9.92 -16.96
CA ASN A 168 22.30 8.82 -16.01
C ASN A 168 21.21 9.04 -14.94
N SER A 169 19.94 9.04 -15.35
CA SER A 169 18.80 9.10 -14.44
C SER A 169 18.66 7.73 -13.77
N SER A 170 19.49 7.52 -12.74
CA SER A 170 19.30 6.50 -11.73
C SER A 170 17.88 6.68 -11.19
N GLY A 171 16.98 5.80 -11.63
CA GLY A 171 15.56 5.88 -11.35
C GLY A 171 15.26 5.95 -9.87
N ASP A 172 15.12 7.15 -9.34
CA ASP A 172 14.59 7.36 -8.01
C ASP A 172 13.09 7.11 -8.06
N THR A 173 12.73 5.86 -7.76
CA THR A 173 11.35 5.40 -7.61
C THR A 173 10.67 5.97 -6.37
N GLY A 174 11.38 6.79 -5.57
CA GLY A 174 10.96 7.21 -4.24
C GLY A 174 10.95 6.07 -3.22
N GLN A 175 11.12 4.80 -3.63
CA GLN A 175 11.27 3.66 -2.73
C GLN A 175 12.62 3.73 -2.03
N LYS A 176 12.64 3.52 -0.73
CA LYS A 176 13.85 3.50 0.08
C LYS A 176 13.70 2.60 1.28
N VAL A 177 14.82 2.04 1.74
CA VAL A 177 14.88 1.47 3.09
C VAL A 177 15.04 2.63 4.07
N VAL A 178 14.16 2.72 5.05
CA VAL A 178 14.08 3.83 6.03
C VAL A 178 14.82 3.49 7.31
N SER A 179 14.73 2.23 7.75
CA SER A 179 15.39 1.75 8.95
C SER A 179 15.56 0.24 8.92
N PHE A 180 16.39 -0.26 9.83
CA PHE A 180 16.42 -1.67 10.19
C PHE A 180 15.83 -1.87 11.58
N THR A 181 15.19 -3.01 11.81
CA THR A 181 14.75 -3.46 13.14
C THR A 181 15.44 -4.77 13.48
N LEU A 182 16.01 -4.85 14.68
CA LEU A 182 16.51 -6.10 15.24
C LEU A 182 15.34 -6.93 15.76
N ILE A 183 15.25 -8.18 15.34
CA ILE A 183 14.16 -9.10 15.64
C ILE A 183 14.67 -10.23 16.54
N ASN A 184 13.86 -10.60 17.53
CA ASN A 184 14.00 -11.84 18.28
C ASN A 184 13.33 -12.97 17.46
N ALA A 185 14.14 -13.86 16.89
CA ALA A 185 13.65 -14.93 16.02
C ALA A 185 13.02 -16.11 16.77
N ASP A 186 13.10 -16.15 18.11
CA ASP A 186 12.37 -17.16 18.90
C ASP A 186 10.92 -16.75 19.16
N THR A 187 10.62 -15.46 19.10
CA THR A 187 9.31 -14.89 19.48
C THR A 187 8.66 -14.08 18.36
N ASP A 188 9.35 -13.89 17.24
CA ASP A 188 8.96 -13.04 16.11
C ASP A 188 8.67 -11.58 16.49
N ARG A 189 9.26 -11.12 17.60
CA ARG A 189 9.04 -9.76 18.14
C ARG A 189 10.22 -8.85 17.88
N GLU A 190 9.89 -7.57 17.73
CA GLU A 190 10.89 -6.51 17.62
C GLU A 190 11.63 -6.35 18.96
N ILE A 191 12.95 -6.21 18.89
CA ILE A 191 13.80 -5.88 20.04
C ILE A 191 14.01 -4.36 20.08
N GLN A 192 14.58 -3.81 19.00
CA GLN A 192 14.91 -2.39 18.90
C GLN A 192 15.17 -1.97 17.45
N THR A 193 15.15 -0.66 17.19
CA THR A 193 15.69 -0.09 15.95
C THR A 193 17.20 -0.37 15.85
N PHE A 194 17.65 -0.80 14.68
CA PHE A 194 19.04 -1.15 14.43
C PHE A 194 19.71 -0.08 13.58
N SER A 195 20.46 0.79 14.26
CA SER A 195 21.01 2.03 13.69
C SER A 195 22.48 1.87 13.28
N ASN A 196 22.95 2.79 12.44
CA ASN A 196 24.37 2.88 12.08
C ASN A 196 25.24 3.15 13.32
N GLY A 197 26.37 2.46 13.42
CA GLY A 197 27.30 2.53 14.55
C GLY A 197 26.86 1.73 15.78
N ALA A 198 25.78 0.94 15.70
CA ALA A 198 25.30 0.17 16.84
C ALA A 198 26.36 -0.83 17.34
N THR A 199 26.45 -0.96 18.67
CA THR A 199 27.14 -2.08 19.32
C THR A 199 26.08 -3.05 19.81
N LEU A 200 26.11 -4.27 19.29
CA LEU A 200 25.22 -5.36 19.61
C LEU A 200 25.91 -6.26 20.64
N ASP A 201 25.66 -5.97 21.92
CA ASP A 201 26.12 -6.79 23.03
C ASP A 201 25.19 -7.99 23.23
N LEU A 202 25.67 -9.18 22.87
CA LEU A 202 24.88 -10.41 22.91
C LEU A 202 24.54 -10.87 24.33
N SER A 203 25.27 -10.43 25.36
CA SER A 203 24.95 -10.75 26.76
C SER A 203 23.74 -9.96 27.28
N SER A 204 23.46 -8.81 26.68
CA SER A 204 22.39 -7.90 27.09
C SER A 204 21.04 -8.19 26.41
N LEU A 205 21.02 -9.02 25.37
CA LEU A 205 19.82 -9.27 24.56
C LEU A 205 18.96 -10.41 25.14
N PRO A 206 17.63 -10.38 24.89
CA PRO A 206 16.73 -11.43 25.32
C PRO A 206 16.92 -12.77 24.59
N THR A 207 17.71 -12.80 23.50
CA THR A 207 18.05 -14.02 22.76
C THR A 207 19.35 -13.84 21.98
N ARG A 208 19.94 -14.96 21.57
CA ARG A 208 21.03 -15.05 20.58
C ARG A 208 20.54 -15.46 19.19
N ASN A 209 19.26 -15.85 19.07
CA ASN A 209 18.61 -16.15 17.79
C ASN A 209 17.98 -14.85 17.27
N LEU A 210 18.73 -14.13 16.44
CA LEU A 210 18.34 -12.80 15.94
C LEU A 210 17.95 -12.85 14.46
N ASN A 211 17.27 -11.83 13.98
CA ASN A 211 17.14 -11.54 12.55
C ASN A 211 17.09 -10.01 12.39
N VAL A 212 17.21 -9.51 11.16
CA VAL A 212 17.12 -8.08 10.88
C VAL A 212 16.07 -7.86 9.81
N ARG A 213 15.04 -7.07 10.12
CA ARG A 213 14.01 -6.65 9.17
C ARG A 213 14.40 -5.31 8.53
N ALA A 214 14.32 -5.21 7.21
CA ALA A 214 14.37 -3.92 6.52
C ALA A 214 12.98 -3.30 6.47
N ASN A 215 12.84 -2.07 6.96
CA ASN A 215 11.61 -1.30 6.87
C ASN A 215 11.74 -0.34 5.70
N THR A 216 10.89 -0.48 4.70
CA THR A 216 10.84 0.40 3.53
C THR A 216 9.77 1.49 3.71
N ASN A 217 9.90 2.63 3.03
CA ASN A 217 8.88 3.70 3.10
C ASN A 217 7.58 3.36 2.35
N VAL A 218 7.63 2.36 1.47
CA VAL A 218 6.50 1.72 0.79
C VAL A 218 6.84 0.25 0.60
N ILE A 219 5.86 -0.64 0.39
CA ILE A 219 6.13 -2.05 0.07
C ILE A 219 6.93 -2.13 -1.23
N ALA A 220 8.10 -2.75 -1.18
CA ALA A 220 8.94 -2.99 -2.35
C ALA A 220 8.54 -4.30 -3.06
N GLY A 221 8.74 -4.41 -4.36
CA GLY A 221 8.60 -5.69 -5.05
C GLY A 221 9.60 -6.72 -4.52
N SER A 222 10.79 -6.27 -4.14
CA SER A 222 11.74 -7.06 -3.36
C SER A 222 12.75 -6.19 -2.62
N VAL A 223 13.45 -6.76 -1.66
CA VAL A 223 14.61 -6.14 -1.00
C VAL A 223 15.80 -7.09 -1.08
N THR A 224 16.89 -6.63 -1.67
CA THR A 224 18.16 -7.37 -1.67
C THR A 224 19.04 -6.90 -0.53
N PHE A 225 19.39 -7.84 0.34
CA PHE A 225 20.33 -7.67 1.43
C PHE A 225 21.74 -8.09 1.01
N SER A 226 22.73 -7.36 1.54
CA SER A 226 24.13 -7.74 1.54
C SER A 226 24.73 -7.45 2.92
N LEU A 227 25.15 -8.52 3.60
CA LEU A 227 25.91 -8.50 4.84
C LEU A 227 27.36 -8.84 4.51
N SER A 228 28.29 -8.11 5.11
CA SER A 228 29.74 -8.32 4.98
C SER A 228 30.44 -8.04 6.31
N GLY A 229 31.73 -8.41 6.42
CA GLY A 229 32.52 -8.30 7.64
C GLY A 229 32.81 -9.67 8.24
N ALA A 230 32.53 -9.86 9.53
CA ALA A 230 32.77 -11.15 10.20
C ALA A 230 31.92 -12.32 9.65
N LYS A 231 30.84 -12.03 8.91
CA LYS A 231 30.13 -12.99 8.04
C LYS A 231 29.72 -12.28 6.75
N THR A 232 29.89 -12.96 5.62
CA THR A 232 29.33 -12.52 4.34
C THR A 232 28.07 -13.32 4.02
N PHE A 233 26.99 -12.64 3.66
CA PHE A 233 25.72 -13.25 3.30
C PHE A 233 24.90 -12.30 2.42
N SER A 234 24.19 -12.82 1.42
CA SER A 234 23.30 -12.02 0.59
C SER A 234 22.00 -12.79 0.34
N LYS A 235 20.88 -12.06 0.30
CA LYS A 235 19.56 -12.64 0.06
C LYS A 235 18.64 -11.62 -0.60
N THR A 236 17.73 -12.07 -1.43
CA THR A 236 16.62 -11.25 -1.93
C THR A 236 15.32 -11.77 -1.34
N GLU A 237 14.58 -10.89 -0.67
CA GLU A 237 13.25 -11.14 -0.13
C GLU A 237 12.21 -10.49 -1.03
N THR A 238 11.26 -11.28 -1.53
CA THR A 238 10.21 -10.82 -2.47
C THR A 238 8.88 -10.57 -1.76
N THR A 239 8.74 -11.02 -0.52
CA THR A 239 7.51 -10.88 0.26
C THR A 239 7.83 -10.17 1.57
N ALA A 240 7.03 -9.18 1.93
CA ALA A 240 7.15 -8.54 3.24
C ALA A 240 6.63 -9.51 4.33
N PRO A 241 7.25 -9.55 5.52
CA PRO A 241 8.37 -8.72 5.98
C PRO A 241 9.71 -9.09 5.32
N TYR A 242 10.49 -8.08 4.88
CA TYR A 242 11.82 -8.35 4.31
C TYR A 242 12.83 -8.60 5.42
N ALA A 243 13.16 -9.87 5.65
CA ALA A 243 14.08 -10.30 6.68
C ALA A 243 15.43 -10.74 6.08
N LEU A 244 16.54 -10.33 6.70
CA LEU A 244 17.90 -10.64 6.23
C LEU A 244 18.10 -12.14 6.02
N PHE A 245 17.66 -12.98 6.96
CA PHE A 245 17.72 -14.44 6.83
C PHE A 245 16.38 -15.06 6.39
N GLY A 246 15.37 -14.23 6.10
CA GLY A 246 14.02 -14.60 5.71
C GLY A 246 13.11 -15.02 6.85
N ASP A 247 11.87 -15.31 6.48
CA ASP A 247 10.83 -15.88 7.33
C ASP A 247 10.01 -16.94 6.56
N THR A 248 9.29 -17.77 7.29
CA THR A 248 8.27 -18.67 6.73
C THR A 248 6.98 -18.49 7.51
N ASN A 249 5.90 -18.06 6.84
CA ASN A 249 4.63 -17.76 7.51
C ASN A 249 4.80 -16.80 8.70
N LEU A 250 5.60 -15.74 8.53
CA LEU A 250 5.94 -14.74 9.56
C LEU A 250 6.81 -15.25 10.73
N ASN A 251 7.30 -16.49 10.66
CA ASN A 251 8.30 -17.03 11.59
C ASN A 251 9.70 -16.73 11.07
N TYR A 252 10.45 -15.86 11.75
CA TYR A 252 11.76 -15.38 11.32
C TYR A 252 12.81 -16.49 11.46
N ALA A 253 13.59 -16.72 10.40
CA ALA A 253 14.70 -17.66 10.47
C ALA A 253 15.80 -17.15 11.42
N PRO A 254 16.34 -17.98 12.31
CA PRO A 254 17.31 -17.54 13.30
C PRO A 254 18.70 -17.32 12.69
N TRP A 255 19.32 -16.20 13.05
CA TRP A 255 20.72 -15.90 12.82
C TRP A 255 21.44 -15.65 14.15
N ARG A 256 22.52 -16.40 14.36
CA ARG A 256 23.45 -16.22 15.48
C ARG A 256 24.67 -15.45 14.99
N PRO A 257 24.75 -14.12 15.20
CA PRO A 257 25.94 -13.36 14.83
C PRO A 257 27.15 -13.81 15.65
N THR A 258 28.32 -13.80 15.03
CA THR A 258 29.61 -13.98 15.71
C THR A 258 30.17 -12.61 16.10
N VAL A 259 31.03 -12.55 17.11
CA VAL A 259 31.73 -11.32 17.49
C VAL A 259 32.52 -10.76 16.31
N GLY A 260 32.45 -9.45 16.10
CA GLY A 260 33.17 -8.79 15.00
C GLY A 260 32.46 -7.57 14.46
N SER A 261 33.02 -6.97 13.42
CA SER A 261 32.43 -5.82 12.73
C SER A 261 31.69 -6.28 11.48
N TYR A 262 30.59 -5.60 11.18
CA TYR A 262 29.69 -5.90 10.07
C TYR A 262 29.28 -4.64 9.33
N THR A 263 28.98 -4.80 8.04
CA THR A 263 28.22 -3.83 7.25
C THR A 263 27.02 -4.54 6.64
N LEU A 264 25.83 -3.99 6.87
CA LEU A 264 24.57 -4.44 6.30
C LEU A 264 24.02 -3.37 5.36
N LYS A 265 23.79 -3.75 4.11
CA LYS A 265 23.11 -2.94 3.10
C LYS A 265 21.83 -3.63 2.66
N ALA A 266 20.74 -2.86 2.52
CA ALA A 266 19.51 -3.33 1.90
C ALA A 266 19.06 -2.34 0.83
N THR A 267 18.80 -2.86 -0.37
CA THR A 267 18.32 -2.09 -1.52
C THR A 267 16.93 -2.58 -1.91
N PRO A 268 15.89 -1.72 -1.91
CA PRO A 268 14.58 -2.10 -2.41
C PRO A 268 14.56 -2.06 -3.93
N TYR A 269 13.71 -2.89 -4.53
CA TYR A 269 13.45 -2.94 -5.97
C TYR A 269 11.94 -2.93 -6.20
N THR A 270 11.49 -2.28 -7.26
CA THR A 270 10.06 -2.18 -7.57
C THR A 270 9.44 -3.51 -7.98
N GLY A 271 10.23 -4.42 -8.56
CA GLY A 271 9.80 -5.75 -8.96
C GLY A 271 10.27 -6.86 -8.01
N ALA A 272 9.62 -8.01 -8.11
CA ALA A 272 10.00 -9.24 -7.42
C ALA A 272 11.40 -9.70 -7.83
N ASN A 273 12.10 -10.45 -6.95
CA ASN A 273 13.38 -11.10 -7.28
C ASN A 273 14.44 -10.15 -7.87
N LYS A 274 14.56 -8.94 -7.31
CA LYS A 274 15.52 -7.90 -7.75
C LYS A 274 15.28 -7.40 -9.19
N THR A 275 14.04 -7.51 -9.69
CA THR A 275 13.66 -6.95 -11.00
C THR A 275 13.11 -5.53 -10.85
N GLY A 276 12.97 -4.82 -11.97
CA GLY A 276 12.55 -3.42 -11.95
C GLY A 276 13.66 -2.48 -11.48
N SER A 277 13.26 -1.26 -11.12
CA SER A 277 14.19 -0.19 -10.73
C SER A 277 14.59 -0.33 -9.27
N ALA A 278 15.88 -0.15 -9.00
CA ALA A 278 16.40 -0.04 -7.64
C ALA A 278 15.95 1.29 -7.01
N GLY A 279 15.50 1.23 -5.76
CA GLY A 279 15.30 2.41 -4.93
C GLY A 279 16.54 2.78 -4.12
N THR A 280 16.39 3.74 -3.22
CA THR A 280 17.47 4.21 -2.34
C THR A 280 17.78 3.18 -1.26
N ALA A 281 19.02 2.67 -1.28
CA ALA A 281 19.49 1.71 -0.30
C ALA A 281 19.80 2.36 1.06
N LEU A 282 19.61 1.62 2.15
CA LEU A 282 20.16 1.97 3.45
C LEU A 282 21.33 1.05 3.77
N SER A 283 22.42 1.62 4.27
CA SER A 283 23.60 0.89 4.74
C SER A 283 23.93 1.30 6.16
N ILE A 284 24.17 0.31 7.03
CA ILE A 284 24.64 0.51 8.39
C ILE A 284 25.91 -0.33 8.64
N SER A 285 26.82 0.19 9.44
CA SER A 285 27.91 -0.56 10.03
C SER A 285 27.64 -0.75 11.52
N PHE A 286 27.97 -1.93 12.05
CA PHE A 286 27.76 -2.24 13.47
C PHE A 286 28.83 -3.21 13.97
N LYS A 287 28.98 -3.29 15.29
CA LYS A 287 29.88 -4.22 15.96
C LYS A 287 29.08 -5.18 16.82
N VAL A 288 29.45 -6.45 16.83
CA VAL A 288 28.90 -7.48 17.72
C VAL A 288 29.94 -7.76 18.80
N THR A 289 29.51 -7.75 20.06
CA THR A 289 30.32 -8.04 21.25
C THR A 289 29.64 -9.09 22.13
N GLU A 290 30.37 -9.60 23.11
CA GLU A 290 29.88 -10.52 24.15
C GLU A 290 29.86 -9.84 25.51
#